data_AF-A0A7J4J4E7-F1
#
_entry.id   AF-A0A7J4J4E7-F1
#
_cell.length_a   1.000
_cell.length_b   1.000
_cell.length_c   1.000
_cell.angle_alpha   90.00
_cell.angle_beta   90.00
_cell.angle_gamma   90.00
#
_symmetry.space_group_name_H-M   'P 1'
#
loop_
_entity.id
_entity.type
_entity.pdbx_description
1 polymer ?
#
loop_
_entity_poly.entity_id
_entity_poly.type
_entity_poly.pdbx_seq_one_letter_code
_entity_poly.pdbx_strand_id
1 'polypeptide(L)'
;MVSSRVWFILNVSLFFVTMLLLLNFFGVSVPSLGKGWYYRGDPLCVVRWNGYADQWDDLNACCLYARQQLQCADAELEYNSQPLTKVCRTGTGKVVEYWLNAKAYAYCRGQPIWRS
;
A
#
# COMPACT_ATOMS: atom_id res chain seq x y z
N MET A 1 -34.86 -29.18 -31.65
CA MET A 1 -35.41 -27.90 -31.18
C MET A 1 -34.75 -27.55 -29.85
N VAL A 2 -34.02 -26.44 -29.80
CA VAL A 2 -33.37 -26.00 -28.55
C VAL A 2 -34.45 -25.51 -27.59
N SER A 3 -34.48 -26.06 -26.37
CA SER A 3 -35.48 -25.71 -25.36
C SER A 3 -35.44 -24.21 -25.06
N SER A 4 -36.61 -23.58 -24.94
CA SER A 4 -36.76 -22.16 -24.56
C SER A 4 -35.96 -21.79 -23.29
N ARG A 5 -35.79 -22.75 -22.37
CA ARG A 5 -34.97 -22.58 -21.17
C ARG A 5 -33.49 -22.33 -21.48
N VAL A 6 -32.94 -22.97 -22.52
CA VAL A 6 -31.53 -22.79 -22.91
C VAL A 6 -31.31 -21.39 -23.48
N TRP A 7 -32.25 -20.89 -24.28
CA TRP A 7 -32.22 -19.52 -24.79
C TRP A 7 -32.31 -18.48 -23.68
N PHE A 8 -33.13 -18.72 -22.66
CA PHE A 8 -33.22 -17.83 -21.51
C PHE A 8 -31.89 -17.77 -20.73
N ILE A 9 -31.28 -18.92 -20.44
CA ILE A 9 -30.00 -19.01 -19.72
C ILE A 9 -28.88 -18.31 -20.49
N LEU A 10 -28.81 -18.53 -21.80
CA LEU A 10 -27.83 -17.85 -22.67
C LEU A 10 -27.98 -16.33 -22.64
N ASN A 11 -29.21 -15.80 -22.69
CA ASN A 11 -29.42 -14.35 -22.63
C ASN A 11 -29.02 -13.74 -21.29
N VAL A 12 -29.35 -14.40 -20.17
CA VAL A 12 -28.98 -13.93 -18.83
C VAL A 12 -27.46 -13.94 -18.63
N SER A 13 -26.79 -15.01 -19.09
CA SER A 13 -25.33 -15.10 -19.02
C SER A 13 -24.66 -14.06 -19.91
N LEU A 14 -25.17 -13.82 -21.12
CA LEU A 14 -24.66 -12.77 -22.00
C LEU A 14 -24.78 -11.38 -21.37
N PHE A 15 -25.91 -11.09 -20.74
CA PHE A 15 -26.14 -9.82 -20.03
C PHE A 15 -25.09 -9.58 -18.94
N PHE A 16 -24.83 -10.57 -18.09
CA PHE A 16 -23.81 -10.48 -17.05
C PHE A 16 -22.40 -10.24 -17.62
N VAL A 17 -22.03 -10.95 -18.68
CA VAL A 17 -20.73 -10.78 -19.33
C VAL A 17 -20.59 -9.38 -19.92
N THR A 18 -21.64 -8.86 -20.59
CA THR A 18 -21.62 -7.49 -21.12
C THR A 18 -21.52 -6.43 -20.03
N MET A 19 -22.18 -6.62 -18.88
CA MET A 19 -22.07 -5.70 -17.76
C MET A 19 -20.65 -5.68 -17.18
N LEU A 20 -20.01 -6.84 -17.01
CA LEU A 20 -18.63 -6.94 -16.53
C LEU A 20 -17.64 -6.28 -17.49
N LEU A 21 -17.84 -6.46 -18.80
CA LEU A 21 -17.02 -5.81 -19.83
C LEU A 21 -17.18 -4.28 -19.82
N LEU A 22 -18.40 -3.77 -19.62
CA LEU A 22 -18.64 -2.33 -19.49
C LEU A 22 -17.94 -1.75 -18.27
N LEU A 23 -18.07 -2.39 -17.10
CA LEU A 23 -17.38 -1.95 -15.88
C LEU A 23 -15.85 -1.91 -16.07
N ASN A 24 -15.29 -2.92 -16.77
CA ASN A 24 -13.88 -2.96 -17.11
C ASN A 24 -13.49 -1.81 -18.06
N PHE A 25 -14.30 -1.53 -19.09
CA PHE A 25 -14.06 -0.46 -20.06
C PHE A 25 -14.06 0.94 -19.42
N PHE A 26 -14.92 1.18 -18.44
CA PHE A 26 -14.93 2.44 -17.68
C PHE A 26 -13.81 2.54 -16.63
N GLY A 27 -12.86 1.58 -16.62
CA GLY A 27 -11.75 1.58 -15.67
C GLY A 27 -12.21 1.38 -14.22
N VAL A 28 -13.42 0.87 -14.02
CA VAL A 28 -13.94 0.54 -12.68
C VAL A 28 -13.27 -0.75 -12.24
N SER A 29 -12.04 -0.62 -11.73
CA SER A 29 -11.39 -1.69 -11.00
C SER A 29 -12.20 -1.94 -9.73
N VAL A 30 -12.77 -3.14 -9.60
CA VAL A 30 -13.35 -3.57 -8.32
C VAL A 30 -12.19 -3.50 -7.31
N PRO A 31 -12.27 -2.63 -6.28
CA PRO A 31 -11.23 -2.58 -5.28
C PRO A 31 -11.11 -3.99 -4.70
N SER A 32 -9.90 -4.55 -4.68
CA SER A 32 -9.72 -5.88 -4.12
C SER A 32 -10.24 -5.84 -2.68
N LEU A 33 -11.08 -6.81 -2.31
CA LEU A 33 -11.73 -6.88 -0.99
C LEU A 33 -10.72 -7.01 0.18
N GLY A 34 -9.41 -6.94 -0.09
CA GLY A 34 -8.33 -6.89 0.89
C GLY A 34 -7.54 -5.58 0.93
N LYS A 35 -7.85 -4.57 0.09
CA LYS A 35 -7.21 -3.25 0.15
C LYS A 35 -8.20 -2.25 0.75
N GLY A 36 -8.09 -2.10 2.07
CA GLY A 36 -8.84 -1.12 2.85
C GLY A 36 -8.66 0.29 2.27
N TRP A 37 -9.77 1.02 2.20
CA TRP A 37 -9.85 2.35 1.61
C TRP A 37 -9.00 3.37 2.37
N TYR A 38 -8.26 4.12 1.57
CA TYR A 38 -7.45 5.29 1.86
C TYR A 38 -8.24 6.36 2.64
N TYR A 39 -7.75 6.76 3.82
CA TYR A 39 -8.30 7.87 4.61
C TYR A 39 -7.16 8.80 5.05
N ARG A 40 -7.34 10.11 4.87
CA ARG A 40 -6.32 11.15 5.11
C ARG A 40 -5.53 10.89 6.41
N GLY A 41 -4.22 10.65 6.23
CA GLY A 41 -3.29 10.33 7.30
C GLY A 41 -3.11 8.83 7.50
N ASP A 42 -3.04 8.04 6.44
CA ASP A 42 -2.65 6.64 6.52
C ASP A 42 -1.19 6.49 6.98
N PRO A 43 -0.83 5.35 7.58
CA PRO A 43 0.57 5.06 7.88
C PRO A 43 1.40 5.09 6.60
N LEU A 44 2.38 6.01 6.55
CA LEU A 44 3.23 6.26 5.39
C LEU A 44 4.65 5.78 5.69
N CYS A 45 5.17 4.97 4.77
CA CYS A 45 6.57 4.62 4.70
C CYS A 45 7.15 5.09 3.35
N VAL A 46 8.31 5.73 3.41
CA VAL A 46 9.05 6.18 2.23
C VAL A 46 10.46 5.62 2.31
N VAL A 47 10.93 5.03 1.21
CA VAL A 47 12.32 4.57 1.09
C VAL A 47 13.08 5.59 0.29
N ARG A 48 14.22 6.03 0.81
CA ARG A 48 15.14 6.90 0.11
C ARG A 48 16.49 6.24 -0.12
N TRP A 49 16.96 6.31 -1.36
CA TRP A 49 18.29 5.89 -1.76
C TRP A 49 18.85 6.82 -2.84
N ASN A 50 20.09 7.30 -2.66
CA ASN A 50 20.78 8.16 -3.63
C ASN A 50 19.95 9.37 -4.12
N GLY A 51 19.15 9.98 -3.25
CA GLY A 51 18.33 11.15 -3.58
C GLY A 51 16.96 10.84 -4.20
N TYR A 52 16.70 9.58 -4.56
CA TYR A 52 15.38 9.12 -4.95
C TYR A 52 14.60 8.68 -3.72
N ALA A 53 13.39 9.17 -3.57
CA ALA A 53 12.46 8.78 -2.52
C ALA A 53 11.18 8.26 -3.16
N ASP A 54 10.72 7.10 -2.72
CA ASP A 54 9.47 6.51 -3.20
C ASP A 54 8.66 5.92 -2.04
N GLN A 55 7.35 5.92 -2.19
CA GLN A 55 6.45 5.37 -1.19
C GLN A 55 6.48 3.85 -1.24
N TRP A 56 6.61 3.22 -0.07
CA TRP A 56 6.45 1.77 0.05
C TRP A 56 5.08 1.44 0.61
N ASP A 57 4.21 0.91 -0.25
CA ASP A 57 2.83 0.55 0.12
C ASP A 57 2.71 -0.66 1.06
N ASP A 58 3.70 -1.57 1.05
CA ASP A 58 3.76 -2.70 1.97
C ASP A 58 4.40 -2.27 3.30
N LEU A 59 3.54 -1.83 4.21
CA LEU A 59 3.93 -1.37 5.53
C LEU A 59 4.60 -2.46 6.38
N ASN A 60 4.22 -3.73 6.22
CA ASN A 60 4.82 -4.84 6.97
C ASN A 60 6.26 -5.08 6.54
N ALA A 61 6.48 -5.13 5.22
CA ALA A 61 7.83 -5.22 4.66
C ALA A 61 8.67 -4.00 5.09
N CYS A 62 8.10 -2.79 4.97
CA CYS A 62 8.79 -1.59 5.42
C CYS A 62 9.18 -1.64 6.90
N CYS A 63 8.28 -2.07 7.81
CA CYS A 63 8.63 -2.21 9.22
C CYS A 63 9.76 -3.24 9.45
N LEU A 64 9.77 -4.35 8.71
CA LEU A 64 10.85 -5.34 8.80
C LEU A 64 12.20 -4.72 8.42
N TYR A 65 12.27 -4.03 7.28
CA TYR A 65 13.51 -3.42 6.80
C TYR A 65 13.95 -2.21 7.61
N ALA A 66 13.00 -1.38 8.06
CA ALA A 66 13.28 -0.24 8.93
C ALA A 66 13.84 -0.67 10.29
N ARG A 67 13.37 -1.80 10.84
CA ARG A 67 13.92 -2.40 12.07
C ARG A 67 15.35 -2.90 11.89
N GLN A 68 15.68 -3.44 10.72
CA GLN A 68 17.03 -3.93 10.43
C GLN A 68 18.07 -2.80 10.40
N GLN A 69 17.63 -1.54 10.35
CA GLN A 69 18.53 -0.40 10.41
C GLN A 69 19.08 -0.19 11.82
N LEU A 70 20.36 0.19 11.91
CA LEU A 70 21.05 0.37 13.18
C LEU A 70 20.58 1.58 14.00
N GLN A 71 20.03 2.61 13.34
CA GLN A 71 19.67 3.87 13.99
C GLN A 71 18.32 4.38 13.47
N CYS A 72 17.37 4.58 14.38
CA CYS A 72 16.11 5.29 14.12
C CYS A 72 16.07 6.58 14.96
N ALA A 73 16.10 7.74 14.29
CA ALA A 73 16.08 9.04 14.93
C ALA A 73 14.80 9.82 14.57
N ASP A 74 14.46 10.80 15.41
CA ASP A 74 13.46 11.80 15.06
C ASP A 74 13.99 12.71 13.95
N ALA A 75 13.12 13.02 12.99
CA ALA A 75 13.40 13.94 11.90
C ALA A 75 12.13 14.71 11.55
N GLU A 76 12.28 15.94 11.07
CA GLU A 76 11.18 16.75 10.57
C GLU A 76 11.30 16.81 9.04
N LEU A 77 10.72 15.81 8.37
CA LEU A 77 10.74 15.69 6.91
C LEU A 77 9.31 15.73 6.36
N GLU A 78 9.17 15.98 5.06
CA GLU A 78 7.87 16.02 4.39
C GLU A 78 7.96 15.25 3.06
N TYR A 79 6.95 14.42 2.80
CA TYR A 79 6.78 13.73 1.51
C TYR A 79 5.32 13.84 1.08
N ASN A 80 5.07 14.38 -0.12
CA ASN A 80 3.73 14.62 -0.65
C ASN A 80 2.79 15.34 0.35
N SER A 81 3.28 16.38 1.02
CA SER A 81 2.52 17.12 2.04
C SER A 81 2.11 16.33 3.28
N GLN A 82 2.78 15.20 3.54
CA GLN A 82 2.65 14.45 4.78
C GLN A 82 3.93 14.53 5.61
N PRO A 83 3.82 14.83 6.91
CA PRO A 83 4.98 14.90 7.79
C PRO A 83 5.51 13.49 8.09
N LEU A 84 6.81 13.34 7.93
CA LEU A 84 7.59 12.16 8.28
C LEU A 84 8.39 12.50 9.53
N THR A 85 8.18 11.73 10.59
CA THR A 85 8.71 12.06 11.94
C THR A 85 9.90 11.21 12.34
N LYS A 86 10.14 10.10 11.64
CA LYS A 86 11.16 9.11 11.99
C LYS A 86 11.96 8.72 10.77
N VAL A 87 13.28 8.61 10.93
CA VAL A 87 14.21 8.14 9.90
C VAL A 87 15.05 7.01 10.46
N CYS A 88 14.96 5.85 9.84
CA CYS A 88 15.76 4.66 10.16
C CYS A 88 16.84 4.46 9.07
N ARG A 89 18.11 4.35 9.46
CA ARG A 89 19.26 4.20 8.55
C ARG A 89 20.40 3.37 9.15
N THR A 90 21.19 2.74 8.30
CA THR A 90 22.39 1.96 8.70
C THR A 90 23.65 2.80 8.50
N GLY A 91 23.96 3.69 9.45
CA GLY A 91 25.18 4.51 9.46
C GLY A 91 25.05 5.88 8.78
N THR A 92 26.19 6.45 8.38
CA THR A 92 26.29 7.78 7.76
C THR A 92 26.79 7.68 6.30
N GLY A 93 26.24 8.50 5.40
CA GLY A 93 26.66 8.56 3.99
C GLY A 93 25.58 8.10 2.99
N LYS A 94 25.97 7.36 1.93
CA LYS A 94 25.05 6.79 0.94
C LYS A 94 24.44 5.49 1.48
N VAL A 95 23.42 5.64 2.32
CA VAL A 95 22.73 4.55 3.02
C VAL A 95 21.25 4.57 2.67
N VAL A 96 20.57 3.42 2.71
CA VAL A 96 19.12 3.37 2.52
C VAL A 96 18.48 3.98 3.76
N GLU A 97 17.63 4.97 3.54
CA GLU A 97 16.87 5.62 4.60
C GLU A 97 15.41 5.18 4.51
N TYR A 98 14.83 4.80 5.64
CA TYR A 98 13.42 4.47 5.77
C TYR A 98 12.76 5.58 6.57
N TRP A 99 11.91 6.35 5.92
CA TRP A 99 11.20 7.45 6.54
C TRP A 99 9.79 7.00 6.90
N LEU A 100 9.41 7.23 8.14
CA LEU A 100 8.14 6.79 8.70
C LEU A 100 7.41 8.01 9.27
N ASN A 101 6.13 8.15 8.95
CA ASN A 101 5.28 9.08 9.69
C ASN A 101 4.95 8.50 11.09
N ALA A 102 4.43 9.34 11.97
CA ALA A 102 4.15 8.95 13.36
C ALA A 102 3.21 7.73 13.45
N LYS A 103 2.26 7.61 12.52
CA LYS A 103 1.30 6.51 12.44
C LYS A 103 1.94 5.21 11.96
N ALA A 104 2.79 5.25 10.94
CA ALA A 104 3.56 4.10 10.47
C ALA A 104 4.50 3.60 11.56
N TYR A 105 5.18 4.51 12.27
CA TYR A 105 6.02 4.12 13.39
C TYR A 105 5.23 3.47 14.54
N ALA A 106 4.06 4.02 14.87
CA ALA A 106 3.16 3.42 15.86
C ALA A 106 2.68 2.02 15.43
N TYR A 107 2.31 1.85 14.16
CA TYR A 107 1.96 0.56 13.58
C TYR A 107 3.12 -0.44 13.71
N CYS A 108 4.32 -0.04 13.29
CA CYS A 108 5.50 -0.90 13.36
C CYS A 108 5.77 -1.38 14.79
N ARG A 109 5.71 -0.51 15.80
CA ARG A 109 5.88 -0.89 17.23
C ARG A 109 4.80 -1.86 17.76
N GLY A 110 3.65 -1.92 17.09
CA GLY A 110 2.59 -2.88 17.40
C GLY A 110 2.86 -4.28 16.86
N GLN A 111 3.75 -4.42 15.87
CA GLN A 111 4.03 -5.69 15.21
C GLN A 111 4.96 -6.59 16.08
N PRO A 112 4.75 -7.92 16.08
CA PRO A 112 5.64 -8.86 16.77
C PRO A 112 7.10 -8.72 16.33
N ILE A 113 7.29 -8.47 15.02
CA ILE A 113 8.58 -8.26 14.37
C ILE A 113 9.32 -7.08 14.99
N TRP A 114 8.66 -6.10 15.61
CA TRP A 114 9.28 -4.92 16.25
C TRP A 114 9.46 -5.04 17.77
N ARG A 115 8.81 -6.01 18.41
CA ARG A 115 8.94 -6.26 19.86
C ARG A 115 9.92 -7.37 20.22
N SER A 116 10.30 -8.21 19.25
CA SER A 116 11.39 -9.18 19.42
C SER A 116 12.75 -8.50 19.52
#